data_AF-A0A5S9QDZ5-F1
#
_entry.id   AF-A0A5S9QDZ5-F1
#
_cell.length_a   1.000
_cell.length_b   1.000
_cell.length_c   1.000
_cell.angle_alpha   90.00
_cell.angle_beta   90.00
_cell.angle_gamma   90.00
#
_symmetry.space_group_name_H-M   'P 1'
#
loop_
_entity.id
_entity.type
_entity.pdbx_description
1 polymer ?
#
loop_
_entity_poly.entity_id
_entity_poly.type
_entity_poly.pdbx_seq_one_letter_code
_entity_poly.pdbx_strand_id
1 'polypeptide(L)' 'MGQKRSYKQYPKEFKEEAVALVRDQGYSVAEAAKSLGVASNLLYRWKDQQEQLSVGKGLAEDERAELQRLR' A
#
# COMPACT_ATOMS: atom_id res chain seq x y z
N MET A 1 16.66 14.70 25.65
CA MET A 1 16.75 14.87 24.18
C MET A 1 15.78 13.90 23.51
N GLY A 2 14.60 14.37 23.11
CA GLY A 2 13.64 13.53 22.39
C GLY A 2 14.17 13.25 20.99
N GLN A 3 14.51 11.99 20.69
CA GLN A 3 14.88 11.57 19.35
C GLN A 3 13.71 11.88 18.42
N LYS A 4 13.91 12.87 17.53
CA LYS A 4 12.97 13.21 16.47
C LYS A 4 12.76 11.93 15.66
N ARG A 5 11.58 11.32 15.76
CA ARG A 5 11.24 10.10 15.02
C ARG A 5 11.28 10.44 13.54
N SER A 6 12.43 10.21 12.90
CA SER A 6 12.57 10.37 11.46
C SER A 6 11.62 9.35 10.85
N TYR A 7 10.54 9.83 10.25
CA TYR A 7 9.63 8.98 9.51
C TYR A 7 10.42 8.39 8.34
N LYS A 8 10.77 7.11 8.42
CA LYS A 8 11.33 6.37 7.28
C LYS A 8 10.26 6.40 6.18
N GLN A 9 10.50 7.20 5.14
CA GLN A 9 9.70 7.16 3.94
C GLN A 9 10.13 5.94 3.13
N TYR A 10 9.23 4.97 3.03
CA TYR A 10 9.43 3.80 2.17
C TYR A 10 8.99 4.15 0.74
N PRO A 11 9.78 3.80 -0.29
CA PRO A 11 9.40 4.03 -1.68
C PRO A 11 8.15 3.21 -2.03
N LYS A 12 7.41 3.63 -3.05
CA LYS A 12 6.16 2.97 -3.45
C LYS A 12 6.40 1.49 -3.74
N GLU A 13 7.43 1.18 -4.52
CA GLU A 13 7.83 -0.18 -4.91
C GLU A 13 8.00 -1.10 -3.70
N PHE A 14 8.66 -0.61 -2.64
CA PHE A 14 8.84 -1.38 -1.41
C PHE A 14 7.50 -1.69 -0.71
N LYS A 15 6.54 -0.77 -0.77
CA LYS A 15 5.19 -1.01 -0.21
C LYS A 15 4.42 -2.03 -1.04
N GLU A 16 4.56 -2.00 -2.36
CA GLU A 16 3.90 -2.95 -3.26
C GLU A 16 4.46 -4.35 -3.07
N GLU A 17 5.80 -4.49 -3.00
CA GLU A 17 6.47 -5.76 -2.73
C GLU A 17 6.08 -6.32 -1.36
N ALA A 18 5.98 -5.46 -0.34
CA ALA A 18 5.55 -5.87 0.99
C ALA A 18 4.10 -6.39 1.02
N VAL A 19 3.19 -5.76 0.26
CA VAL A 19 1.80 -6.21 0.14
C VAL A 19 1.70 -7.44 -0.76
N ALA A 20 2.54 -7.55 -1.79
CA ALA A 20 2.63 -8.74 -2.65
C ALA A 20 3.11 -9.97 -1.86
N LEU A 21 4.05 -9.82 -0.92
CA LEU A 21 4.44 -10.92 -0.02
C LEU A 21 3.23 -11.51 0.74
N VAL A 22 2.30 -10.66 1.18
CA VAL A 22 1.08 -11.11 1.87
C VAL A 22 0.07 -11.72 0.89
N ARG A 23 -0.07 -11.14 -0.30
CA ARG A 23 -1.11 -11.55 -1.28
C ARG A 23 -0.70 -12.72 -2.16
N ASP A 24 0.51 -12.69 -2.70
CA ASP A 24 1.06 -13.67 -3.65
C ASP A 24 1.74 -14.84 -2.94
N GLN A 25 2.55 -14.56 -1.91
CA GLN A 25 3.28 -15.62 -1.19
C GLN A 25 2.51 -16.18 0.02
N GLY A 26 1.32 -15.63 0.33
CA GLY A 26 0.46 -16.13 1.41
C GLY A 26 0.99 -15.88 2.82
N TYR A 27 1.98 -15.00 3.00
CA TYR A 27 2.46 -14.64 4.34
C TYR A 27 1.39 -13.90 5.14
N SER A 28 1.34 -14.14 6.44
CA SER A 28 0.57 -13.28 7.33
C SER A 28 1.19 -11.88 7.38
N VAL A 29 0.38 -10.83 7.59
CA VAL A 29 0.86 -9.45 7.72
C VAL A 29 1.96 -9.33 8.79
N ALA A 30 1.86 -10.06 9.89
CA ALA A 30 2.88 -10.08 10.92
C ALA A 30 4.21 -10.73 10.46
N GLU A 31 4.14 -11.78 9.66
CA GLU A 31 5.31 -12.50 9.15
C GLU A 31 6.02 -11.70 8.07
N ALA A 32 5.28 -11.12 7.12
CA ALA A 32 5.83 -10.24 6.10
C ALA A 32 6.47 -9.00 6.74
N ALA A 33 5.83 -8.40 7.75
CA ALA A 33 6.38 -7.27 8.47
C ALA A 33 7.69 -7.63 9.20
N LYS A 34 7.75 -8.80 9.85
CA LYS A 34 8.95 -9.31 10.51
C LYS A 34 10.08 -9.59 9.51
N SER A 35 9.75 -10.20 8.37
CA SER A 35 10.70 -10.51 7.30
C SER A 35 11.33 -9.25 6.70
N LEU A 36 10.52 -8.21 6.48
CA LEU A 36 10.95 -6.92 5.92
C LEU A 36 11.50 -5.93 6.95
N GLY A 37 11.45 -6.27 8.25
CA GLY A 37 11.86 -5.38 9.33
C GLY A 37 10.99 -4.12 9.47
N VAL A 38 9.73 -4.18 9.04
CA VAL A 38 8.77 -3.07 9.18
C VAL A 38 7.75 -3.34 10.28
N ALA A 39 7.07 -2.28 10.73
CA ALA A 39 5.99 -2.44 11.70
C ALA A 39 4.76 -3.05 11.03
N SER A 40 4.14 -4.07 11.65
CA SER A 40 2.94 -4.72 11.12
C SER A 40 1.80 -3.73 10.85
N ASN A 41 1.65 -2.71 11.71
CA ASN A 41 0.66 -1.64 11.55
C ASN A 41 0.88 -0.82 10.26
N LEU A 42 2.13 -0.66 9.82
CA LEU A 42 2.45 0.03 8.58
C LEU A 42 2.08 -0.82 7.36
N LEU A 43 2.29 -2.13 7.45
CA LEU A 43 1.91 -3.08 6.40
C LEU A 43 0.39 -3.20 6.24
N TYR A 44 -0.37 -3.18 7.34
CA TYR A 44 -1.83 -3.06 7.30
C TYR A 44 -2.28 -1.82 6.54
N ARG A 45 -1.69 -0.66 6.83
CA ARG A 45 -2.00 0.60 6.12
C ARG A 45 -1.65 0.53 4.64
N TRP A 46 -0.53 -0.10 4.26
CA TRP A 46 -0.17 -0.25 2.85
C TRP A 46 -1.10 -1.19 2.11
N LYS A 47 -1.53 -2.28 2.74
CA LYS A 47 -2.54 -3.19 2.19
C LYS A 47 -3.86 -2.46 1.98
N ASP A 48 -4.32 -1.71 2.97
CA ASP A 48 -5.53 -0.88 2.91
C ASP A 48 -5.42 0.21 1.83
N GLN A 49 -4.28 0.88 1.71
CA GLN A 49 -4.03 1.85 0.63
C GLN A 49 -4.00 1.19 -0.75
N GLN A 50 -3.43 -0.01 -0.89
CA GLN A 50 -3.42 -0.78 -2.14
C GLN A 50 -4.84 -1.23 -2.52
N GLU A 51 -5.63 -1.67 -1.56
CA GLU A 51 -7.03 -2.06 -1.76
C GLU A 51 -7.89 -0.86 -2.15
N GLN A 52 -7.73 0.28 -1.45
CA GLN A 52 -8.38 1.55 -1.82
C GLN A 52 -7.89 2.09 -3.16
N LEU A 53 -6.62 1.91 -3.52
CA LEU A 53 -6.14 2.26 -4.85
C LEU A 53 -6.73 1.33 -5.90
N SER A 54 -6.93 0.04 -5.60
CA SER A 54 -7.55 -0.91 -6.54
C SER A 54 -9.05 -0.67 -6.70
N VAL A 55 -9.77 -0.40 -5.61
CA VAL A 55 -11.22 -0.10 -5.59
C VAL A 55 -11.49 1.31 -6.10
N GLY A 56 -10.71 2.28 -5.64
CA GLY A 56 -10.77 3.68 -6.07
C GLY A 56 -10.31 3.87 -7.50
N LYS A 57 -9.45 3.00 -8.05
CA LYS A 57 -9.13 2.98 -9.49
C LYS A 57 -10.20 2.26 -10.31
N GLY A 58 -10.92 1.30 -9.74
CA GLY A 58 -12.13 0.73 -10.36
C GLY A 58 -13.28 1.74 -10.51
N LEU A 59 -13.45 2.66 -9.55
CA LEU A 59 -14.43 3.75 -9.64
C LEU A 59 -13.87 4.99 -10.37
N ALA A 60 -12.57 5.31 -10.21
CA ALA A 60 -11.96 6.44 -10.89
C ALA A 60 -11.63 6.15 -12.36
N GLU A 61 -11.48 4.90 -12.81
CA GLU A 61 -11.42 4.60 -14.25
C GLU A 61 -12.81 4.74 -14.90
N ASP A 62 -13.89 4.39 -14.20
CA ASP A 62 -15.27 4.59 -14.69
C ASP A 62 -15.63 6.10 -14.74
N GLU A 63 -15.34 6.86 -13.67
CA GLU A 63 -15.55 8.32 -13.66
C GLU A 63 -14.57 9.11 -14.56
N ARG A 64 -13.34 8.61 -14.79
CA ARG A 64 -12.40 9.26 -15.75
C ARG A 64 -12.69 8.95 -17.21
N ALA A 65 -13.35 7.82 -17.52
CA ALA A 65 -13.78 7.52 -18.88
C ALA A 65 -14.91 8.46 -19.33
N GLU A 66 -15.79 8.91 -18.43
CA GLU A 66 -16.86 9.86 -18.76
C GLU A 66 -16.35 11.30 -18.96
N LEU A 67 -15.33 11.74 -18.23
CA LEU A 67 -14.78 13.10 -18.37
C LEU A 67 -13.97 13.35 -19.65
N GLN A 68 -13.63 12.30 -20.42
CA GLN A 68 -12.98 12.45 -21.73
C GLN A 68 -13.96 12.60 -22.90
N ARG A 69 -15.27 12.35 -22.70
CA ARG A 69 -16.27 12.41 -23.79
C ARG A 69 -16.87 13.80 -24.01
N LEU A 70 -16.51 14.78 -23.20
CA LEU A 70 -17.01 16.15 -23.23
C LEU A 70 -15.90 17.17 -23.59
N ARG A 71 -14.99 16.82 -24.51
CA ARG A 71 -14.07 17.77 -25.12
C ARG A 71 -14.25 17.87 -26.62
#